data_AF-A0A127Q9L4-F1
#
_entry.id   AF-A0A127Q9L4-F1
#
_cell.length_a   1.000
_cell.length_b   1.000
_cell.length_c   1.000
_cell.angle_alpha   90.00
_cell.angle_beta   90.00
_cell.angle_gamma   90.00
#
_symmetry.space_group_name_H-M   'P 1'
#
loop_
_entity.id
_entity.type
_entity.pdbx_description
1 polymer ?
#
loop_
_entity_poly.entity_id
_entity_poly.type
_entity_poly.pdbx_seq_one_letter_code
_entity_poly.pdbx_strand_id
1 'polypeptide(L)'
;MQKINGVLRDDQWEKLEPLLVGRPGDSGMCGRDNRLFMEAVLWVALKAGSWSNLAPEFGRWRTSYMRFRRWTKADVWRRVAESLADQHELQAMLQAIIVLGDEHTRLNTERSIRRDNVKIYGRALASASGSNAKPARGDDLSSSWVWLVSNDVQTN
;
A
#
# COMPACT_ATOMS: atom_id res chain seq x y z
N MET A 1 19.71 22.99 -3.83
CA MET A 1 19.43 21.80 -2.99
C MET A 1 18.41 22.20 -1.94
N GLN A 2 17.15 21.81 -2.08
CA GLN A 2 16.18 21.98 -1.00
C GLN A 2 16.53 20.97 0.09
N LYS A 3 16.85 21.45 1.30
CA LYS A 3 16.94 20.59 2.48
C LYS A 3 15.57 19.97 2.66
N ILE A 4 15.50 18.64 2.72
CA ILE A 4 14.31 17.95 3.19
C ILE A 4 14.14 18.43 4.63
N ASN A 5 13.17 19.30 4.89
CA ASN A 5 12.72 19.52 6.25
C ASN A 5 12.20 18.15 6.71
N GLY A 6 12.99 17.47 7.53
CA GLY A 6 12.68 16.16 8.08
C GLY A 6 11.27 16.21 8.63
N VAL A 7 10.40 15.37 8.08
CA VAL A 7 9.00 15.29 8.53
C VAL A 7 8.95 14.91 10.02
N LEU A 8 10.01 14.25 10.50
CA LEU A 8 10.20 13.83 11.87
C LEU A 8 11.30 14.66 12.56
N ARG A 9 10.98 15.19 13.73
CA ARG A 9 11.94 15.87 14.60
C ARG A 9 12.81 14.87 15.36
N ASP A 10 13.98 15.30 15.81
CA ASP A 10 14.94 14.42 16.51
C ASP A 10 14.35 13.82 17.79
N ASP A 11 13.64 14.60 18.60
CA ASP A 11 12.99 14.13 19.83
C ASP A 11 11.82 13.16 19.57
N GLN A 12 11.12 13.34 18.45
CA GLN A 12 10.10 12.41 17.98
C GLN A 12 10.75 11.09 17.52
N TRP A 13 11.90 11.17 16.86
CA TRP A 13 12.68 10.01 16.44
C TRP A 13 13.19 9.21 17.64
N GLU A 14 13.76 9.85 18.66
CA GLU A 14 14.26 9.19 19.87
C GLU A 14 13.20 8.35 20.59
N LYS A 15 11.95 8.79 20.58
CA LYS A 15 10.81 8.03 21.14
C LYS A 15 10.38 6.87 20.25
N LEU A 16 10.48 7.04 18.93
CA LEU A 16 10.01 6.08 17.94
C LEU A 16 11.01 4.95 17.71
N GLU A 17 12.29 5.28 17.57
CA GLU A 17 13.40 4.36 17.28
C GLU A 17 13.38 3.06 18.11
N PRO A 18 13.23 3.10 19.46
CA PRO A 18 13.23 1.87 20.25
C PRO A 18 12.04 0.94 19.95
N LEU A 19 10.97 1.43 19.34
CA LEU A 19 9.77 0.63 19.04
C LEU A 19 9.85 -0.04 17.67
N LEU A 20 10.82 0.35 16.83
CA LEU A 20 10.95 -0.15 15.46
C LEU A 20 11.71 -1.48 15.42
N VAL A 21 11.21 -2.40 14.59
CA VAL A 21 11.83 -3.72 14.36
C VAL A 21 12.94 -3.60 13.30
N GLY A 22 14.10 -4.25 13.51
CA GLY A 22 15.22 -4.24 12.56
C GLY A 22 16.26 -3.19 12.88
N ARG A 23 16.69 -3.15 14.15
CA ARG A 23 17.80 -2.30 14.60
C ARG A 23 19.13 -2.78 14.01
N PRO A 24 20.17 -1.94 13.98
CA PRO A 24 21.53 -2.41 13.70
C PRO A 24 21.90 -3.51 14.71
N GLY A 25 21.98 -4.77 14.27
CA GLY A 25 22.26 -5.93 15.12
C GLY A 25 21.12 -6.95 15.25
N ASP A 26 19.89 -6.64 14.83
CA ASP A 26 18.81 -7.64 14.80
C ASP A 26 19.03 -8.62 13.64
N SER A 27 19.04 -9.92 13.94
CA SER A 27 19.17 -10.97 12.93
C SER A 27 17.98 -10.95 11.98
N GLY A 28 18.17 -10.50 10.73
CA GLY A 28 17.22 -10.72 9.65
C GLY A 28 17.09 -9.63 8.60
N MET A 29 17.37 -8.36 8.88
CA MET A 29 17.39 -7.30 7.86
C MET A 29 18.14 -6.09 8.40
N CYS A 30 19.41 -5.94 8.02
CA CYS A 30 20.14 -4.68 8.14
C CYS A 30 19.55 -3.69 7.13
N GLY A 31 18.38 -3.15 7.45
CA GLY A 31 17.72 -2.14 6.65
C GLY A 31 18.55 -0.87 6.68
N ARG A 32 18.82 -0.29 5.51
CA ARG A 32 19.19 1.12 5.38
C ARG A 32 18.41 1.96 6.40
N ASP A 33 19.15 2.85 7.06
CA ASP A 33 18.70 3.93 7.96
C ASP A 33 17.19 3.92 8.25
N ASN A 34 16.80 3.37 9.41
CA ASN A 34 15.40 3.25 9.83
C ASN A 34 14.72 4.61 9.89
N ARG A 35 15.47 5.68 10.18
CA ARG A 35 14.95 7.04 10.19
C ARG A 35 14.57 7.47 8.79
N LEU A 36 15.46 7.28 7.83
CA LEU A 36 15.19 7.60 6.43
C LEU A 36 13.97 6.82 5.89
N PHE A 37 13.81 5.55 6.30
CA PHE A 37 12.61 4.77 5.96
C PHE A 37 11.34 5.37 6.57
N MET A 38 11.36 5.71 7.85
CA MET A 38 10.19 6.33 8.51
C MET A 38 9.82 7.67 7.89
N GLU A 39 10.81 8.52 7.61
CA GLU A 39 10.58 9.81 6.94
C GLU A 39 10.01 9.62 5.53
N ALA A 40 10.47 8.60 4.79
CA ALA A 40 9.92 8.27 3.48
C ALA A 40 8.44 7.87 3.55
N VAL A 41 8.08 7.02 4.52
CA VAL A 41 6.69 6.58 4.72
C VAL A 41 5.81 7.76 5.11
N LEU A 42 6.27 8.60 6.05
CA LEU A 42 5.55 9.81 6.49
C LEU A 42 5.38 10.82 5.35
N TRP A 43 6.39 10.98 4.50
CA TRP A 43 6.29 11.83 3.32
C TRP A 43 5.18 11.34 2.38
N VAL A 44 5.08 10.03 2.14
CA VAL A 44 4.00 9.48 1.30
C VAL A 44 2.64 9.65 1.97
N ALA A 45 2.54 9.34 3.26
CA ALA A 45 1.29 9.40 4.02
C ALA A 45 0.75 10.83 4.16
N LEU A 46 1.62 11.83 4.30
CA LEU A 46 1.21 13.20 4.60
C LEU A 46 1.21 14.12 3.37
N LYS A 47 2.02 13.87 2.35
CA LYS A 47 2.24 14.83 1.25
C LYS A 47 1.84 14.33 -0.13
N ALA A 48 2.13 13.07 -0.46
CA ALA A 48 2.16 12.67 -1.87
C ALA A 48 1.16 11.61 -2.28
N GLY A 49 0.61 10.82 -1.35
CA GLY A 49 -0.41 9.78 -1.62
C GLY A 49 0.03 8.64 -2.55
N SER A 50 1.19 8.73 -3.22
CA SER A 50 1.70 7.72 -4.15
C SER A 50 3.20 7.47 -3.95
N TRP A 51 3.54 6.19 -3.81
CA TRP A 51 4.92 5.70 -3.75
C TRP A 51 5.73 5.98 -5.02
N SER A 52 5.09 6.10 -6.19
CA SER A 52 5.80 6.39 -7.45
C SER A 52 6.45 7.77 -7.45
N ASN A 53 5.93 8.68 -6.62
CA ASN A 53 6.37 10.06 -6.55
C ASN A 53 7.37 10.30 -5.41
N LEU A 54 7.79 9.24 -4.72
CA LEU A 54 8.75 9.35 -3.63
C LEU A 54 10.02 10.02 -4.12
N ALA A 55 10.43 11.06 -3.41
CA ALA A 55 11.59 11.84 -3.78
C ALA A 55 12.89 11.00 -3.69
N PRO A 56 13.85 11.16 -4.64
CA PRO A 56 15.02 10.28 -4.76
C PRO A 56 15.93 10.23 -3.52
N GLU A 57 15.93 11.29 -2.71
CA GLU A 57 16.63 11.38 -1.42
C GLU A 57 16.29 10.24 -0.44
N PHE A 58 15.05 9.74 -0.46
CA PHE A 58 14.60 8.64 0.38
C PHE A 58 15.02 7.27 -0.17
N GLY A 59 15.74 7.26 -1.30
CA GLY A 59 16.19 6.07 -1.99
C GLY A 59 15.15 5.50 -2.96
N ARG A 60 15.30 4.20 -3.27
CA ARG A 60 14.47 3.52 -4.26
C ARG A 60 13.08 3.25 -3.68
N TRP A 61 12.07 3.92 -4.21
CA TRP A 61 10.68 3.77 -3.76
C TRP A 61 10.20 2.32 -3.67
N ARG A 62 10.61 1.43 -4.61
CA ARG A 62 10.22 0.01 -4.60
C ARG A 62 10.68 -0.71 -3.34
N THR A 63 11.88 -0.39 -2.86
CA THR A 63 12.45 -1.01 -1.66
C THR A 63 11.69 -0.54 -0.41
N SER A 64 11.46 0.76 -0.28
CA SER A 64 10.68 1.34 0.82
C SER A 64 9.24 0.81 0.82
N TYR A 65 8.59 0.78 -0.34
CA TYR A 65 7.24 0.24 -0.49
C TYR A 65 7.15 -1.24 -0.08
N MET A 66 8.11 -2.08 -0.48
CA MET A 66 8.10 -3.50 -0.11
C MET A 66 8.26 -3.69 1.41
N ARG A 67 9.10 -2.87 2.07
CA ARG A 67 9.25 -2.88 3.53
C ARG A 67 7.96 -2.40 4.20
N PHE A 68 7.41 -1.27 3.76
CA PHE A 68 6.12 -0.74 4.21
C PHE A 68 5.02 -1.80 4.12
N ARG A 69 4.84 -2.43 2.95
CA ARG A 69 3.83 -3.46 2.73
C ARG A 69 3.99 -4.66 3.67
N ARG A 70 5.23 -5.08 3.95
CA ARG A 70 5.50 -6.17 4.93
C ARG A 70 5.07 -5.76 6.33
N TRP A 71 5.39 -4.54 6.75
CA TRP A 71 5.02 -4.01 8.06
C TRP A 71 3.51 -3.82 8.21
N THR A 72 2.84 -3.32 7.19
CA THR A 72 1.37 -3.22 7.16
C THR A 72 0.72 -4.59 7.29
N LYS A 73 1.21 -5.61 6.55
CA LYS A 73 0.68 -6.98 6.66
C LYS A 73 0.93 -7.61 8.03
N ALA A 74 2.04 -7.28 8.67
CA ALA A 74 2.41 -7.77 10.00
C ALA A 74 1.82 -6.92 11.15
N ASP A 75 1.00 -5.92 10.82
CA ASP A 75 0.33 -5.02 11.76
C ASP A 75 1.29 -4.24 12.68
N VAL A 76 2.49 -3.95 12.19
CA VAL A 76 3.53 -3.26 12.97
C VAL A 76 3.12 -1.83 13.30
N TRP A 77 2.48 -1.13 12.37
CA TRP A 77 2.09 0.27 12.53
C TRP A 77 1.10 0.48 13.69
N ARG A 78 0.13 -0.42 13.85
CA ARG A 78 -0.86 -0.36 14.93
C ARG A 78 -0.21 -0.60 16.29
N ARG A 79 0.67 -1.60 16.40
CA ARG A 79 1.42 -1.90 17.64
C ARG A 79 2.32 -0.75 18.08
N VAL A 80 2.99 -0.09 17.13
CA VAL A 80 3.81 1.09 17.40
C VAL A 80 2.94 2.27 17.84
N ALA A 81 1.77 2.46 17.21
CA ALA A 81 0.82 3.51 17.59
C ALA A 81 0.26 3.30 19.01
N GLU A 82 -0.06 2.06 19.39
CA GLU A 82 -0.49 1.70 20.74
C GLU A 82 0.58 2.03 21.79
N SER A 83 1.85 1.76 21.47
CA SER A 83 2.98 2.06 22.36
C SER A 83 3.26 3.56 22.54
N LEU A 84 2.67 4.41 21.69
CA LEU A 84 2.84 5.87 21.68
C LEU A 84 1.51 6.61 21.88
N ALA A 85 0.51 5.96 22.51
CA ALA A 85 -0.82 6.53 22.69
C ALA A 85 -0.83 7.90 23.39
N ASP A 86 0.11 8.14 24.32
CA ASP A 86 0.22 9.39 25.07
C ASP A 86 0.92 10.52 24.27
N GLN A 87 1.46 10.23 23.08
CA GLN A 87 2.19 11.19 22.24
C GLN A 87 1.31 11.62 21.06
N HIS A 88 0.42 12.59 21.29
CA HIS A 88 -0.60 13.01 20.31
C HIS A 88 -0.07 13.25 18.88
N GLU A 89 1.04 13.97 18.72
CA GLU A 89 1.62 14.26 17.39
C GLU A 89 2.10 12.98 16.68
N LEU A 90 2.85 12.13 17.39
CA LEU A 90 3.36 10.87 16.85
C LEU A 90 2.22 9.90 16.55
N GLN A 91 1.20 9.87 17.41
CA GLN A 91 0.01 9.07 17.22
C GLN A 91 -0.72 9.50 15.94
N ALA A 92 -0.93 10.81 15.72
CA ALA A 92 -1.56 11.32 14.50
C ALA A 92 -0.78 10.95 13.24
N MET A 93 0.55 11.04 13.29
CA MET A 93 1.43 10.61 12.19
C MET A 93 1.29 9.11 11.90
N LEU A 94 1.28 8.25 12.93
CA LEU A 94 1.13 6.81 12.77
C LEU A 94 -0.27 6.43 12.26
N GLN A 95 -1.32 7.14 12.68
CA GLN A 95 -2.67 6.94 12.13
C GLN A 95 -2.72 7.25 10.64
N ALA A 96 -2.06 8.31 10.17
CA ALA A 96 -1.96 8.58 8.73
C ALA A 96 -1.27 7.43 7.96
N ILE A 97 -0.24 6.81 8.55
CA ILE A 97 0.43 5.63 7.97
C ILE A 97 -0.51 4.42 7.94
N ILE A 98 -1.29 4.19 9.01
CA ILE A 98 -2.25 3.09 9.10
C ILE A 98 -3.31 3.22 8.01
N VAL A 99 -3.92 4.40 7.86
CA VAL A 99 -4.91 4.70 6.82
C VAL A 99 -4.33 4.46 5.41
N LEU A 100 -3.11 4.94 5.15
CA LEU A 100 -2.41 4.67 3.89
C LEU A 100 -2.21 3.15 3.67
N GLY A 101 -1.86 2.41 4.72
CA GLY A 101 -1.66 0.97 4.68
C GLY A 101 -2.94 0.19 4.37
N ASP A 102 -4.05 0.59 4.98
CA ASP A 102 -5.36 -0.02 4.77
C ASP A 102 -5.86 0.23 3.35
N GLU A 103 -5.71 1.45 2.85
CA GLU A 103 -6.06 1.78 1.47
C GLU A 103 -5.24 0.96 0.46
N HIS A 104 -3.93 0.83 0.69
CA HIS A 104 -3.09 -0.04 -0.14
C HIS A 104 -3.50 -1.51 -0.09
N THR A 105 -3.92 -1.99 1.08
CA THR A 105 -4.39 -3.36 1.25
C THR A 105 -5.68 -3.57 0.47
N ARG A 106 -6.65 -2.65 0.60
CA ARG A 106 -7.91 -2.65 -0.13
C ARG A 106 -7.69 -2.67 -1.65
N LEU A 107 -6.91 -1.72 -2.18
CA LEU A 107 -6.63 -1.63 -3.62
C LEU A 107 -5.90 -2.87 -4.15
N ASN A 108 -4.97 -3.45 -3.38
CA ASN A 108 -4.28 -4.66 -3.78
C ASN A 108 -5.21 -5.88 -3.83
N THR A 109 -6.14 -5.99 -2.86
CA THR A 109 -7.17 -7.01 -2.85
C THR A 109 -8.09 -6.88 -4.07
N GLU A 110 -8.60 -5.69 -4.35
CA GLU A 110 -9.42 -5.43 -5.55
C GLU A 110 -8.68 -5.79 -6.84
N ARG A 111 -7.41 -5.39 -6.97
CA ARG A 111 -6.59 -5.74 -8.14
C ARG A 111 -6.36 -7.24 -8.25
N SER A 112 -6.33 -7.97 -7.12
CA SER A 112 -6.23 -9.44 -7.14
C SER A 112 -7.53 -10.05 -7.62
N ILE A 113 -8.66 -9.64 -7.03
CA ILE A 113 -10.01 -10.08 -7.42
C ILE A 113 -10.25 -9.84 -8.91
N ARG A 114 -9.96 -8.62 -9.41
CA ARG A 114 -10.09 -8.31 -10.84
C ARG A 114 -9.25 -9.23 -11.72
N ARG A 115 -8.00 -9.50 -11.33
CA ARG A 115 -7.11 -10.41 -12.07
C ARG A 115 -7.63 -11.85 -12.07
N ASP A 116 -8.17 -12.31 -10.96
CA ASP A 116 -8.71 -13.66 -10.84
C ASP A 116 -10.03 -13.79 -11.63
N ASN A 117 -10.89 -12.77 -11.56
CA ASN A 117 -12.10 -12.67 -12.38
C ASN A 117 -11.79 -12.73 -13.87
N VAL A 118 -10.81 -11.95 -14.36
CA VAL A 118 -10.39 -11.99 -15.77
C VAL A 118 -9.99 -13.41 -16.21
N LYS A 119 -9.30 -14.17 -15.35
CA LYS A 119 -8.93 -15.57 -15.64
C LYS A 119 -10.15 -16.49 -15.66
N ILE A 120 -11.07 -16.34 -14.71
CA ILE A 120 -12.29 -17.14 -14.61
C ILE A 120 -13.15 -16.93 -15.86
N TYR A 121 -13.43 -15.67 -16.21
CA TYR A 121 -14.21 -15.35 -17.41
C TYR A 121 -13.51 -15.77 -18.69
N GLY A 122 -12.20 -15.57 -18.79
CA GLY A 122 -11.41 -16.06 -19.93
C GLY A 122 -11.51 -17.58 -20.12
N ARG A 123 -11.45 -18.34 -19.02
CA ARG A 123 -11.67 -19.80 -19.05
C ARG A 123 -13.09 -20.16 -19.49
N ALA A 124 -14.10 -19.49 -18.93
CA ALA A 124 -15.50 -19.73 -19.25
C ALA A 124 -15.81 -19.47 -20.74
N LEU A 125 -15.28 -18.37 -21.28
CA LEU A 125 -15.37 -18.02 -22.70
C LEU A 125 -14.66 -19.05 -23.58
N ALA A 126 -13.47 -19.51 -23.19
CA ALA A 126 -12.75 -20.56 -23.92
C ALA A 126 -13.52 -21.89 -23.95
N SER A 127 -14.15 -22.29 -22.84
CA SER A 127 -15.00 -23.49 -22.80
C SER A 127 -16.29 -23.34 -23.61
N ALA A 128 -16.90 -22.15 -23.62
CA ALA A 128 -18.11 -21.86 -24.40
C ALA A 128 -17.82 -21.77 -25.91
N SER A 129 -16.64 -21.28 -26.30
CA SER A 129 -16.22 -21.24 -27.71
C SER A 129 -15.93 -22.63 -28.30
N GLY A 130 -15.87 -23.69 -27.47
CA GLY A 130 -15.91 -25.08 -27.91
C GLY A 130 -17.27 -25.51 -28.48
N SER A 131 -18.33 -24.71 -28.28
CA SER A 131 -19.64 -24.84 -28.91
C SER A 131 -20.00 -23.54 -29.64
N ASN A 132 -19.65 -23.50 -30.92
CA ASN A 132 -19.93 -22.50 -31.96
C ASN A 132 -20.98 -21.39 -31.67
N ALA A 133 -20.57 -20.12 -31.61
CA ALA A 133 -21.24 -18.95 -32.22
C ALA A 133 -20.39 -17.68 -32.03
N LYS A 134 -20.00 -17.03 -33.14
CA LYS A 134 -19.28 -15.76 -33.16
C LYS A 134 -20.29 -14.60 -33.00
N PRO A 135 -20.29 -13.78 -31.93
CA PRO A 135 -21.16 -12.61 -31.89
C PRO A 135 -20.65 -11.55 -32.87
N ALA A 136 -21.58 -10.89 -33.55
CA ALA A 136 -21.29 -9.82 -34.49
C ALA A 136 -20.49 -8.69 -33.83
N ARG A 137 -19.48 -8.19 -34.55
CA ARG A 137 -18.75 -6.97 -34.21
C ARG A 137 -19.76 -5.82 -34.13
N GLY A 138 -20.09 -5.43 -32.90
CA GLY A 138 -20.62 -4.13 -32.54
C GLY A 138 -19.54 -3.41 -31.75
N ASP A 139 -19.19 -2.23 -32.21
CA ASP A 139 -18.01 -1.50 -31.79
C ASP A 139 -18.19 -0.99 -30.34
N ASP A 140 -17.08 -0.99 -29.58
CA ASP A 140 -16.89 -0.33 -28.28
C ASP A 140 -17.52 -0.94 -27.00
N LEU A 141 -17.26 -2.21 -26.65
CA LEU A 141 -17.64 -2.76 -25.34
C LEU A 141 -16.59 -3.70 -24.70
N SER A 142 -15.30 -3.40 -24.83
CA SER A 142 -14.26 -4.20 -24.14
C SER A 142 -14.33 -4.15 -22.60
N SER A 143 -15.21 -3.33 -22.01
CA SER A 143 -15.25 -3.11 -20.54
C SER A 143 -16.66 -3.07 -19.92
N SER A 144 -17.73 -3.38 -20.65
CA SER A 144 -19.10 -3.15 -20.17
C SER A 144 -19.66 -4.25 -19.26
N TRP A 145 -19.47 -5.53 -19.59
CA TRP A 145 -20.03 -6.63 -18.77
C TRP A 145 -19.32 -6.83 -17.43
N VAL A 146 -18.02 -6.52 -17.34
CA VAL A 146 -17.25 -6.61 -16.08
C VAL A 146 -17.68 -5.52 -15.09
N TRP A 147 -18.07 -4.34 -15.58
CA TRP A 147 -18.63 -3.27 -14.74
C TRP A 147 -20.02 -3.64 -14.21
N LEU A 148 -20.85 -4.25 -15.05
CA LEU A 148 -22.23 -4.63 -14.72
C LEU A 148 -22.30 -5.67 -13.59
N VAL A 149 -21.41 -6.67 -13.58
CA VAL A 149 -21.38 -7.71 -12.52
C VAL A 149 -20.72 -7.22 -11.22
N SER A 150 -19.91 -6.16 -11.27
CA SER A 150 -19.20 -5.67 -10.08
C SER A 150 -20.05 -4.74 -9.20
N ASN A 151 -21.20 -4.26 -9.68
CA ASN A 151 -22.04 -3.27 -8.99
C ASN A 151 -23.27 -3.83 -8.24
N ASP A 152 -23.53 -5.15 -8.29
CA ASP A 152 -24.74 -5.74 -7.68
C ASP A 152 -24.60 -6.09 -6.18
N VAL A 153 -23.56 -5.61 -5.48
CA VAL A 153 -23.35 -5.88 -4.02
C VAL A 153 -23.58 -4.62 -3.17
N GLN A 154 -24.59 -3.79 -3.47
CA GLN A 154 -24.98 -2.68 -2.56
C GLN A 154 -26.48 -2.32 -2.50
N THR A 155 -27.41 -3.23 -2.79
CA THR A 155 -28.82 -3.02 -2.40
C THR A 155 -29.42 -4.27 -1.78
N ASN A 156 -29.30 -4.39 -0.46
CA ASN A 156 -30.38 -4.85 0.42
C ASN A 156 -30.13 -4.35 1.84
#